data_AF-A0A960MFQ8-F1
#
_entry.id   AF-A0A960MFQ8-F1
#
_cell.length_a   1.000
_cell.length_b   1.000
_cell.length_c   1.000
_cell.angle_alpha   90.00
_cell.angle_beta   90.00
_cell.angle_gamma   90.00
#
_symmetry.space_group_name_H-M   'P 1'
#
loop_
_entity.id
_entity.type
_entity.pdbx_description
1 polymer ?
#
loop_
_entity_poly.entity_id
_entity_poly.type
_entity_poly.pdbx_seq_one_letter_code
_entity_poly.pdbx_strand_id
1 'polypeptide(L)'
;IVFIIANFVNAGMWFERFVIIPTSVSVDFLPGQWGVYHPSWVEKLMFAGTFGLFMSLFLLFLRFLPVIAIAEVKGVLPQADPHYHDWKKLKESRRSSKS
;
A
#
# COMPACT_ATOMS: atom_id res chain seq x y z
N ILE A 1 -6.35 12.53 -9.31
CA ILE A 1 -4.96 12.72 -9.79
C ILE A 1 -3.99 11.79 -9.04
N VAL A 2 -3.85 11.88 -7.72
CA VAL A 2 -2.95 10.99 -6.94
C VAL A 2 -3.26 9.51 -7.13
N PHE A 3 -4.54 9.11 -7.12
CA PHE A 3 -4.93 7.72 -7.39
C PHE A 3 -4.47 7.20 -8.77
N ILE A 4 -4.49 8.05 -9.79
CA ILE A 4 -4.06 7.70 -11.15
C ILE A 4 -2.54 7.51 -11.15
N ILE A 5 -1.80 8.47 -10.60
CA ILE A 5 -0.33 8.41 -10.51
C ILE A 5 0.12 7.17 -9.73
N ALA A 6 -0.50 6.88 -8.59
CA ALA A 6 -0.15 5.71 -7.77
C ALA A 6 -0.33 4.39 -8.53
N ASN A 7 -1.40 4.25 -9.33
CA ASN A 7 -1.60 3.07 -10.17
C ASN A 7 -0.54 2.95 -11.26
N PHE A 8 -0.19 4.06 -11.92
CA PHE A 8 0.85 4.07 -12.96
C PHE A 8 2.24 3.74 -12.40
N VAL A 9 2.59 4.26 -11.22
CA VAL A 9 3.86 3.91 -10.56
C VAL A 9 3.91 2.43 -10.20
N ASN A 10 2.83 1.88 -9.64
CA ASN A 10 2.77 0.46 -9.31
C ASN A 10 2.91 -0.42 -10.57
N ALA A 11 2.15 -0.12 -11.62
CA ALA A 11 2.25 -0.82 -12.90
C ALA A 11 3.63 -0.67 -13.56
N GLY A 12 4.26 0.50 -13.49
CA GLY A 12 5.58 0.78 -14.05
C GLY A 12 6.70 0.01 -13.35
N MET A 13 6.71 -0.01 -12.02
CA MET A 13 7.67 -0.79 -11.22
C MET A 13 7.52 -2.29 -11.48
N TRP A 14 6.29 -2.77 -11.65
CA TRP A 14 6.04 -4.15 -12.01
C TRP A 14 6.53 -4.46 -13.43
N PHE A 15 6.27 -3.58 -14.40
CA PHE A 15 6.73 -3.75 -15.78
C PHE A 15 8.26 -3.76 -15.89
N GLU A 16 8.97 -2.94 -15.11
CA GLU A 16 10.43 -2.99 -15.00
C GLU A 16 10.91 -4.42 -14.66
N ARG A 17 10.31 -5.04 -13.63
CA ARG A 17 10.63 -6.43 -13.26
C ARG A 17 10.22 -7.44 -14.31
N PHE A 18 9.07 -7.25 -14.95
CA PHE A 18 8.60 -8.10 -16.05
C PHE A 18 9.54 -8.05 -17.27
N VAL A 19 10.22 -6.93 -17.51
CA VAL A 19 11.23 -6.83 -18.58
C VAL A 19 12.56 -7.45 -18.16
N ILE A 20 13.07 -7.14 -16.97
CA ILE A 20 14.42 -7.59 -16.54
C ILE A 20 14.52 -9.12 -16.44
N ILE A 21 13.52 -9.78 -15.85
CA ILE A 21 13.59 -11.22 -15.57
C ILE A 21 13.70 -12.08 -16.85
N PRO A 22 12.74 -12.07 -17.78
CA PRO A 22 12.79 -12.93 -18.96
C PRO A 22 13.92 -12.55 -19.92
N THR A 23 14.29 -11.27 -20.02
CA THR A 23 15.43 -10.85 -20.85
C THR A 23 16.75 -11.37 -20.29
N SER A 24 16.94 -11.31 -18.96
CA SER A 24 18.12 -11.87 -18.31
C SER A 24 18.25 -13.39 -18.44
N VAL A 25 17.13 -14.12 -18.45
CA VAL A 25 17.13 -15.60 -18.60
C VAL A 25 17.28 -16.04 -20.06
N SER A 26 16.82 -15.23 -21.01
CA SER A 26 16.87 -15.58 -22.44
C SER A 26 18.28 -15.63 -23.03
N VAL A 27 19.24 -14.96 -22.37
CA VAL A 27 20.65 -14.87 -22.79
C VAL A 27 21.55 -15.41 -21.69
N ASP A 28 21.79 -16.72 -21.73
CA ASP A 28 22.73 -17.40 -20.84
C ASP A 28 24.17 -17.38 -21.38
N PHE A 29 25.12 -17.75 -20.50
CA PHE A 29 26.57 -17.79 -20.77
C PHE A 29 26.96 -18.69 -21.94
N LEU A 30 26.18 -19.73 -22.27
CA LEU A 30 26.41 -20.59 -23.43
C LEU A 30 25.51 -20.16 -24.62
N PRO A 31 26.08 -19.77 -25.77
CA PRO A 31 25.32 -19.28 -26.92
C PRO A 31 24.42 -20.35 -27.58
N GLY A 32 24.62 -21.63 -27.27
CA GLY A 32 23.76 -22.72 -27.73
C GLY A 32 22.43 -22.87 -26.97
N GLN A 33 22.25 -22.15 -25.86
CA GLN A 33 21.03 -22.21 -25.04
C GLN A 33 20.15 -20.96 -25.14
N TRP A 34 20.47 -20.04 -26.04
CA TRP A 34 19.65 -18.85 -26.25
C TRP A 34 18.25 -19.25 -26.73
N GLY A 35 17.24 -18.84 -25.97
CA GLY A 35 15.86 -19.18 -26.20
C GLY A 35 14.95 -17.99 -25.93
N VAL A 36 13.98 -17.76 -26.81
CA VAL A 36 12.98 -16.71 -26.61
C VAL A 36 11.88 -17.25 -25.70
N TYR A 37 11.73 -16.63 -24.52
CA TYR A 37 10.68 -17.00 -23.59
C TYR A 37 9.31 -16.55 -24.10
N HIS A 38 8.41 -17.51 -24.31
CA HIS A 38 7.01 -17.26 -24.66
C HIS A 38 6.11 -17.65 -23.49
N PRO A 39 5.54 -16.68 -22.76
CA PRO A 39 4.68 -16.99 -21.63
C PRO A 39 3.42 -17.71 -22.08
N SER A 40 3.20 -18.87 -21.48
CA SER A 40 1.98 -19.67 -21.60
C SER A 40 0.78 -18.93 -21.02
N TRP A 41 -0.42 -19.35 -21.42
CA TRP A 41 -1.65 -18.78 -20.87
C TRP A 41 -1.83 -19.05 -19.37
N VAL A 42 -1.30 -20.18 -18.88
CA VAL A 42 -1.34 -20.56 -17.47
C VAL A 42 -0.53 -19.58 -16.60
N GLU A 43 0.63 -19.12 -17.07
CA GLU A 43 1.46 -18.15 -16.32
C GLU A 43 0.76 -16.79 -16.18
N LYS A 44 0.07 -16.34 -17.23
CA LYS A 44 -0.73 -15.11 -17.20
C LYS A 44 -1.90 -15.22 -16.22
N LEU A 45 -2.56 -16.38 -16.19
CA LEU A 45 -3.63 -16.64 -15.24
C LEU A 45 -3.14 -16.76 -13.80
N MET A 46 -1.97 -17.37 -13.59
CA MET A 46 -1.37 -17.48 -12.26
C MET A 46 -1.02 -16.09 -11.72
N PHE A 47 -0.47 -15.23 -12.58
CA PHE A 47 -0.20 -13.82 -12.24
C PHE A 47 -1.49 -13.04 -11.92
N ALA A 48 -2.55 -13.17 -12.72
CA ALA A 48 -3.83 -12.56 -12.40
C ALA A 48 -4.48 -13.16 -11.13
N GLY A 49 -4.26 -14.47 -10.92
CA GLY A 49 -4.76 -15.24 -9.79
C GLY A 49 -4.12 -14.82 -8.46
N THR A 50 -2.83 -14.47 -8.43
CA THR A 50 -2.20 -13.94 -7.20
C THR A 50 -2.76 -12.57 -6.82
N PHE A 51 -3.09 -11.71 -7.79
CA PHE A 51 -3.78 -10.45 -7.53
C PHE A 51 -5.18 -10.68 -6.96
N GLY A 52 -5.93 -11.63 -7.55
CA GLY A 52 -7.26 -12.03 -7.05
C GLY A 52 -7.21 -12.64 -5.66
N LEU A 53 -6.24 -13.51 -5.38
CA LEU A 53 -6.02 -14.13 -4.08
C LEU A 53 -5.63 -13.07 -3.04
N PHE A 54 -4.71 -12.17 -3.37
CA PHE A 54 -4.34 -11.05 -2.50
C PHE A 54 -5.55 -10.15 -2.19
N MET A 55 -6.31 -9.73 -3.20
CA MET A 55 -7.56 -8.98 -3.02
C MET A 55 -8.55 -9.73 -2.14
N SER A 56 -8.75 -11.03 -2.38
CA SER A 56 -9.67 -11.86 -1.61
C SER A 56 -9.27 -11.95 -0.14
N LEU A 57 -8.00 -12.22 0.15
CA LEU A 57 -7.47 -12.24 1.52
C LEU A 57 -7.51 -10.85 2.18
N PHE A 58 -7.23 -9.79 1.42
CA PHE A 58 -7.32 -8.41 1.91
C PHE A 58 -8.76 -8.02 2.27
N LEU A 59 -9.73 -8.32 1.42
CA LEU A 59 -11.14 -8.11 1.72
C LEU A 59 -11.62 -8.94 2.91
N LEU A 60 -11.12 -10.17 3.04
CA LEU A 60 -11.39 -11.03 4.18
C LEU A 60 -10.82 -10.44 5.47
N PHE A 61 -9.60 -9.92 5.43
CA PHE A 61 -8.97 -9.20 6.54
C PHE A 61 -9.77 -7.96 6.94
N LEU A 62 -10.18 -7.13 5.98
CA LEU A 62 -11.02 -5.94 6.23
C LEU A 62 -12.38 -6.29 6.87
N ARG A 63 -12.94 -7.46 6.54
CA ARG A 63 -14.23 -7.90 7.08
C ARG A 63 -14.12 -8.43 8.51
N PHE A 64 -13.09 -9.23 8.81
CA PHE A 64 -13.00 -9.93 10.09
C PHE A 64 -12.16 -9.20 11.15
N LEU A 65 -11.27 -8.28 10.75
CA LEU A 65 -10.37 -7.60 11.67
C LEU A 65 -10.54 -6.07 11.61
N PRO A 66 -10.33 -5.36 12.73
CA PRO A 66 -10.32 -3.91 12.74
C PRO A 66 -9.11 -3.39 11.94
N VAL A 67 -9.40 -2.66 10.86
CA VAL A 67 -8.40 -2.10 9.93
C VAL A 67 -7.51 -1.06 10.59
N ILE A 68 -8.00 -0.43 11.66
CA ILE A 68 -7.35 0.65 12.36
C ILE A 68 -6.85 0.14 13.71
N ALA A 69 -5.60 0.45 14.04
CA ALA A 69 -5.03 0.21 15.36
C ALA A 69 -5.65 1.16 16.41
N ILE A 70 -6.79 0.76 16.99
CA ILE A 70 -7.57 1.59 17.93
C ILE A 70 -6.73 1.99 19.16
N ALA A 71 -5.79 1.15 19.60
CA ALA A 71 -4.91 1.46 20.74
C ALA A 71 -4.03 2.68 20.46
N GLU A 72 -3.40 2.73 19.29
CA GLU A 72 -2.56 3.84 18.85
C GLU A 72 -3.39 5.10 18.56
N VAL A 73 -4.55 4.95 17.91
CA VAL A 73 -5.44 6.08 17.62
C VAL A 73 -5.91 6.76 18.90
N LYS A 74 -6.15 6.01 19.97
CA LYS A 74 -6.55 6.59 21.25
C LYS A 74 -5.45 7.44 21.89
N GLY A 75 -4.18 7.12 21.68
CA GLY A 75 -3.04 7.87 22.21
C GLY A 75 -2.80 9.23 21.53
N VAL A 76 -3.20 9.38 20.26
CA VAL A 76 -3.02 10.63 19.48
C VAL A 76 -4.25 11.55 19.53
N LEU A 77 -5.33 11.14 20.18
CA LEU A 77 -6.51 11.98 20.34
C LEU A 77 -6.19 13.19 21.23
N PRO A 78 -6.72 14.39 20.93
CA PRO A 78 -6.54 15.57 21.78
C PRO A 78 -7.00 15.37 23.24
N GLN A 79 -7.91 14.40 23.47
CA GLN A 79 -8.41 14.04 24.80
C GLN A 79 -7.41 13.19 25.61
N ALA A 80 -6.40 12.60 24.96
CA ALA A 80 -5.33 11.83 25.61
C ALA A 80 -4.12 12.69 25.98
N ASP A 81 -4.11 13.98 25.59
CA ASP A 81 -3.06 14.94 25.97
C ASP A 81 -3.20 15.32 27.46
N PRO A 82 -2.18 15.08 28.30
CA PRO A 82 -2.18 15.46 29.72
C PRO A 82 -2.47 16.94 29.98
N HIS A 83 -2.17 17.85 29.02
CA HIS A 83 -2.36 19.30 29.15
C HIS A 83 -3.64 19.83 28.49
N TYR A 84 -4.55 18.95 28.04
CA TYR A 84 -5.78 19.35 27.36
C TYR A 84 -6.67 20.30 28.20
N HIS A 85 -6.75 20.07 29.52
CA HIS A 85 -7.55 20.88 30.44
C HIS A 85 -7.02 22.30 30.61
N ASP A 86 -5.70 22.49 30.58
CA ASP A 86 -5.07 23.81 30.73
C ASP A 86 -5.33 24.67 29.50
N TRP A 87 -5.21 24.11 28.29
CA TRP A 87 -5.48 24.83 27.05
C TRP A 87 -6.94 25.29 26.95
N LYS A 88 -7.89 24.46 27.41
CA LYS A 88 -9.32 24.81 27.42
C LYS A 88 -9.60 26.01 28.33
N LYS A 89 -9.07 26.00 29.56
CA LYS A 89 -9.18 27.14 30.51
C LYS A 89 -8.56 28.42 29.95
N LEU A 90 -7.37 28.33 29.35
CA LEU A 90 -6.67 29.48 28.76
C LEU A 90 -7.40 30.05 27.53
N LYS A 91 -8.17 29.23 26.80
CA LYS A 91 -8.98 29.68 25.67
C LYS A 91 -10.27 30.37 26.13
N GLU A 92 -10.87 29.88 27.21
CA GLU A 92 -12.06 30.47 27.83
C GLU A 92 -11.74 31.82 28.51
N SER A 93 -10.63 31.93 29.24
CA SER A 93 -10.24 33.21 29.85
C SER A 93 -9.90 34.28 28.80
N ARG A 94 -9.21 33.89 27.71
CA ARG A 94 -8.95 34.79 26.56
C ARG A 94 -10.21 35.23 25.83
N ARG A 95 -11.29 34.43 25.82
CA ARG A 95 -12.60 34.83 25.26
C ARG A 95 -13.30 35.81 26.19
N SER A 96 -13.32 35.55 27.49
CA SER A 96 -13.95 36.43 28.48
C SER A 96 -13.25 37.78 28.60
N SER A 97 -11.94 37.85 28.38
CA SER A 97 -11.18 39.10 28.42
C SER A 97 -11.31 39.94 27.14
N LYS A 98 -11.88 39.40 26.06
CA LYS A 98 -12.11 40.10 24.79
C LYS A 98 -13.56 40.57 24.61
N SER A 99 -14.47 40.19 25.51
CA SER A 99 -15.84 40.69 25.61
C SER A 99 -15.92 41.78 26.67
#